data_AF-A0A1S2GV32-F1
#
_entry.id   AF-A0A1S2GV32-F1
#
_cell.length_a   1.000
_cell.length_b   1.000
_cell.length_c   1.000
_cell.angle_alpha   90.00
_cell.angle_beta   90.00
_cell.angle_gamma   90.00
#
_symmetry.space_group_name_H-M   'P 1'
#
loop_
_entity.id
_entity.type
_entity.pdbx_description
1 polymer ?
#
loop_
_entity_poly.entity_id
_entity_poly.type
_entity_poly.pdbx_seq_one_letter_code
_entity_poly.pdbx_strand_id
1 'polypeptide(L)'
;MSTDGPGEHGRHRGWIADEDEDDDLGRAFGPDTASVPTRTTPQRVRSWSLLLAGVVVVAIVIVVVLGTITGRVQDGIGGMFPRPQAALDGFVADARPLEGVTAVREADPTKTSFTSYDVTATVTASESLDAARQTALVEQLSAEAKDASGTGVHVWAVADLGTVDVGVSPSAARTRQRLELGRQLSGIAGVEQVRCVWTERSAGRSDAPADQSVSVETAATGVDVAAVQAQATEAVQRVFPGAAVTVTTARS
;
A
#
# COMPACT_ATOMS: atom_id res chain seq x y z
N MET A 1 -2.71 -58.45 35.76
CA MET A 1 -1.71 -59.17 36.58
C MET A 1 -0.34 -58.66 36.15
N SER A 2 0.36 -57.99 37.07
CA SER A 2 1.71 -57.43 36.93
C SER A 2 2.80 -58.45 37.29
N THR A 3 4.02 -58.21 36.80
CA THR A 3 5.35 -58.39 37.43
C THR A 3 6.39 -57.78 36.47
N ASP A 4 7.04 -56.63 36.76
CA ASP A 4 8.36 -56.45 37.44
C ASP A 4 9.45 -57.46 36.98
N GLY A 5 10.70 -57.14 36.65
CA GLY A 5 11.65 -56.06 36.98
C GLY A 5 13.10 -56.52 36.59
N PRO A 6 14.20 -55.86 37.03
CA PRO A 6 15.28 -55.33 36.16
C PRO A 6 16.68 -56.00 36.27
N GLY A 7 17.67 -55.52 35.48
CA GLY A 7 19.10 -55.82 35.64
C GLY A 7 20.04 -54.80 34.96
N GLU A 8 20.98 -54.26 35.74
CA GLU A 8 21.89 -53.14 35.47
C GLU A 8 23.36 -53.62 35.35
N HIS A 9 24.21 -52.80 34.71
CA HIS A 9 25.70 -52.71 34.80
C HIS A 9 26.60 -53.37 33.74
N GLY A 10 27.60 -52.59 33.29
CA GLY A 10 28.82 -53.10 32.65
C GLY A 10 29.55 -52.12 31.71
N ARG A 11 30.20 -51.08 32.25
CA ARG A 11 31.20 -50.24 31.55
C ARG A 11 32.56 -50.93 31.56
N HIS A 12 33.35 -50.86 30.47
CA HIS A 12 34.81 -50.68 30.54
C HIS A 12 35.33 -50.04 29.23
N ARG A 13 35.96 -48.87 29.36
CA ARG A 13 36.64 -48.09 28.31
C ARG A 13 38.11 -48.03 28.74
N GLY A 14 39.01 -48.63 27.98
CA GLY A 14 40.45 -48.63 28.24
C GLY A 14 41.16 -47.68 27.27
N TRP A 15 41.91 -46.74 27.83
CA TRP A 15 42.84 -45.85 27.13
C TRP A 15 44.17 -46.00 27.86
N ILE A 16 45.23 -46.41 27.15
CA ILE A 16 46.63 -46.17 27.52
C ILE A 16 47.34 -45.76 26.23
N ALA A 17 48.01 -44.61 26.32
CA ALA A 17 48.82 -43.96 25.31
C ALA A 17 50.25 -44.50 25.33
N ASP A 18 50.95 -44.37 24.20
CA ASP A 18 52.39 -44.10 24.17
C ASP A 18 52.63 -43.05 23.08
N GLU A 19 53.25 -41.95 23.50
CA GLU A 19 53.79 -40.86 22.69
C GLU A 19 55.22 -41.25 22.26
N ASP A 20 55.61 -40.89 21.04
CA ASP A 20 56.97 -40.58 20.54
C ASP A 20 57.16 -41.08 19.10
N GLU A 21 57.05 -40.17 18.12
CA GLU A 21 57.91 -40.10 16.93
C GLU A 21 57.49 -38.89 16.07
N ASP A 22 58.21 -37.78 16.28
CA ASP A 22 58.29 -36.62 15.41
C ASP A 22 58.91 -36.97 14.03
N ASP A 23 58.59 -36.15 13.02
CA ASP A 23 59.40 -35.85 11.83
C ASP A 23 59.65 -36.93 10.75
N ASP A 24 58.69 -37.12 9.81
CA ASP A 24 59.08 -37.50 8.43
C ASP A 24 58.09 -37.14 7.30
N LEU A 25 57.29 -36.07 7.44
CA LEU A 25 56.37 -35.62 6.37
C LEU A 25 56.96 -34.57 5.41
N GLY A 26 58.20 -34.14 5.63
CA GLY A 26 58.88 -33.11 4.81
C GLY A 26 59.55 -33.62 3.53
N ARG A 27 59.57 -34.93 3.26
CA ARG A 27 60.37 -35.53 2.17
C ARG A 27 59.57 -35.97 0.93
N ALA A 28 58.24 -36.01 1.02
CA ALA A 28 57.43 -36.66 -0.01
C ALA A 28 57.07 -35.77 -1.22
N PHE A 29 57.32 -34.46 -1.18
CA PHE A 29 56.94 -33.57 -2.29
C PHE A 29 58.04 -32.55 -2.62
N GLY A 30 58.68 -32.75 -3.77
CA GLY A 30 59.75 -31.90 -4.30
C GLY A 30 59.30 -30.51 -4.78
N PRO A 31 60.22 -29.66 -5.28
CA PRO A 31 60.00 -28.21 -5.42
C PRO A 31 59.13 -27.76 -6.61
N ASP A 32 58.58 -28.66 -7.41
CA ASP A 32 57.98 -28.33 -8.72
C ASP A 32 56.45 -28.40 -8.78
N THR A 33 55.75 -27.96 -7.73
CA THR A 33 54.30 -27.66 -7.84
C THR A 33 54.03 -26.17 -7.65
N ALA A 34 54.65 -25.39 -8.53
CA ALA A 34 54.39 -23.96 -8.66
C ALA A 34 52.92 -23.70 -9.07
N SER A 35 52.22 -23.01 -8.17
CA SER A 35 51.17 -22.02 -8.41
C SER A 35 49.97 -22.42 -9.28
N VAL A 36 48.92 -22.95 -8.65
CA VAL A 36 47.56 -22.53 -9.02
C VAL A 36 47.32 -21.19 -8.31
N PRO A 37 46.93 -20.10 -9.01
CA PRO A 37 46.59 -18.87 -8.32
C PRO A 37 45.34 -19.13 -7.46
N THR A 38 45.54 -19.23 -6.16
CA THR A 38 44.47 -19.14 -5.18
C THR A 38 43.89 -17.73 -5.32
N ARG A 39 42.73 -17.63 -5.97
CA ARG A 39 41.90 -16.42 -5.93
C ARG A 39 41.77 -16.02 -4.47
N THR A 40 42.23 -14.83 -4.18
CA THR A 40 42.35 -14.31 -2.82
C THR A 40 40.98 -14.22 -2.17
N THR A 41 41.02 -14.40 -0.85
CA THR A 41 39.91 -14.48 0.09
C THR A 41 39.03 -13.22 0.26
N PRO A 42 39.34 -11.98 -0.21
CA PRO A 42 38.50 -10.84 0.16
C PRO A 42 37.20 -10.72 -0.65
N GLN A 43 36.97 -11.52 -1.71
CA GLN A 43 35.72 -11.46 -2.49
C GLN A 43 34.57 -12.33 -1.96
N ARG A 44 34.83 -13.35 -1.14
CA ARG A 44 33.76 -14.23 -0.59
C ARG A 44 32.95 -13.59 0.54
N VAL A 45 33.52 -12.63 1.25
CA VAL A 45 32.83 -11.97 2.38
C VAL A 45 31.76 -10.99 1.88
N ARG A 46 31.97 -10.36 0.71
CA ARG A 46 31.06 -9.34 0.17
C ARG A 46 29.81 -9.91 -0.48
N SER A 47 29.86 -11.15 -0.98
CA SER A 47 28.66 -11.84 -1.51
C SER A 47 27.81 -12.48 -0.41
N TRP A 48 28.44 -12.95 0.68
CA TRP A 48 27.71 -13.49 1.83
C TRP A 48 26.94 -12.42 2.59
N SER A 49 27.49 -11.21 2.75
CA SER A 49 26.79 -10.10 3.39
C SER A 49 25.55 -9.64 2.61
N LEU A 50 25.60 -9.66 1.27
CA LEU A 50 24.46 -9.26 0.44
C LEU A 50 23.34 -10.31 0.45
N LEU A 51 23.70 -11.60 0.48
CA LEU A 51 22.72 -12.68 0.62
C LEU A 51 22.09 -12.71 2.02
N LEU A 52 22.88 -12.52 3.09
CA LEU A 52 22.36 -12.43 4.46
C LEU A 52 21.47 -11.19 4.64
N ALA A 53 21.87 -10.03 4.11
CA ALA A 53 21.05 -8.83 4.13
C ALA A 53 19.74 -9.03 3.36
N GLY A 54 19.78 -9.63 2.17
CA GLY A 54 18.58 -9.94 1.38
C GLY A 54 17.63 -10.89 2.11
N VAL A 55 18.15 -11.96 2.72
CA VAL A 55 17.34 -12.93 3.48
C VAL A 55 16.72 -12.29 4.72
N VAL A 56 17.44 -11.43 5.44
CA VAL A 56 16.90 -10.71 6.61
C VAL A 56 15.78 -9.76 6.20
N VAL A 57 15.95 -9.01 5.10
CA VAL A 57 14.89 -8.14 4.57
C VAL A 57 13.66 -8.95 4.18
N VAL A 58 13.83 -10.06 3.45
CA VAL A 58 12.71 -10.94 3.07
C VAL A 58 12.04 -11.54 4.29
N ALA A 59 12.79 -11.96 5.31
CA ALA A 59 12.23 -12.49 6.55
C ALA A 59 11.44 -11.42 7.33
N ILE A 60 11.94 -10.18 7.40
CA ILE A 60 11.21 -9.06 8.01
C ILE A 60 9.94 -8.76 7.23
N VAL A 61 10.01 -8.69 5.90
CA VAL A 61 8.83 -8.49 5.04
C VAL A 61 7.82 -9.61 5.26
N ILE A 62 8.25 -10.87 5.30
CA ILE A 62 7.37 -12.01 5.58
C ILE A 62 6.77 -11.92 6.98
N VAL A 63 7.52 -11.51 8.01
CA VAL A 63 7.00 -11.33 9.37
C VAL A 63 6.01 -10.18 9.45
N VAL A 64 6.26 -9.08 8.72
CA VAL A 64 5.33 -7.94 8.63
C VAL A 64 4.06 -8.35 7.89
N VAL A 65 4.19 -9.00 6.73
CA VAL A 65 3.06 -9.49 5.92
C VAL A 65 2.27 -10.58 6.66
N LEU A 66 2.95 -11.51 7.34
CA LEU A 66 2.28 -12.50 8.17
C LEU A 66 1.66 -11.84 9.41
N GLY A 67 2.29 -10.82 9.98
CA GLY A 67 1.74 -10.04 11.10
C GLY A 67 0.45 -9.31 10.72
N THR A 68 0.41 -8.69 9.54
CA THR A 68 -0.80 -8.04 9.01
C THR A 68 -1.88 -9.07 8.67
N ILE A 69 -1.50 -10.24 8.13
CA ILE A 69 -2.45 -11.33 7.89
C ILE A 69 -2.99 -11.90 9.21
N THR A 70 -2.13 -12.14 10.21
CA THR A 70 -2.51 -12.77 11.48
C THR A 70 -3.35 -11.84 12.35
N GLY A 71 -3.12 -10.52 12.28
CA GLY A 71 -4.01 -9.51 12.86
C GLY A 71 -5.41 -9.53 12.24
N ARG A 72 -5.52 -9.78 10.94
CA ARG A 72 -6.81 -9.90 10.23
C ARG A 72 -7.59 -11.19 10.55
N VAL A 73 -6.95 -12.25 11.08
CA VAL A 73 -7.65 -13.51 11.42
C VAL A 73 -8.23 -13.51 12.84
N GLN A 74 -7.78 -12.61 13.73
CA GLN A 74 -8.35 -12.49 15.09
C GLN A 74 -9.68 -11.71 15.12
N ASP A 75 -10.10 -11.10 14.01
CA ASP A 75 -11.45 -10.53 13.84
C ASP A 75 -12.51 -11.58 13.42
N GLY A 76 -12.12 -12.85 13.33
CA GLY A 76 -12.92 -13.94 12.78
C GLY A 76 -13.57 -14.88 13.80
N ILE A 77 -14.12 -14.40 14.92
CA ILE A 77 -15.11 -15.17 15.70
C ILE A 77 -16.26 -14.22 16.11
N GLY A 78 -17.21 -14.02 15.19
CA GLY A 78 -18.45 -13.26 15.45
C GLY A 78 -18.87 -12.22 14.39
N GLY A 79 -18.37 -12.31 13.15
CA GLY A 79 -18.53 -11.33 12.06
C GLY A 79 -19.95 -11.11 11.53
N MET A 80 -20.82 -10.51 12.34
CA MET A 80 -22.18 -10.09 11.92
C MET A 80 -22.42 -8.58 12.08
N PHE A 81 -21.49 -7.84 12.69
CA PHE A 81 -21.64 -6.40 12.93
C PHE A 81 -20.54 -5.59 12.25
N PRO A 82 -20.90 -4.62 11.38
CA PRO A 82 -19.95 -3.70 10.77
C PRO A 82 -19.16 -2.93 11.84
N ARG A 83 -17.84 -2.83 11.65
CA ARG A 83 -16.96 -2.02 12.51
C ARG A 83 -16.39 -0.84 11.71
N PRO A 84 -17.20 0.19 11.41
CA PRO A 84 -16.76 1.29 10.55
C PRO A 84 -15.54 2.02 11.11
N GLN A 85 -15.49 2.29 12.42
CA GLN A 85 -14.35 3.00 13.00
C GLN A 85 -13.05 2.20 12.89
N ALA A 86 -13.07 0.89 13.17
CA ALA A 86 -11.86 0.06 13.05
C ALA A 86 -11.34 0.00 11.61
N ALA A 87 -12.23 -0.04 10.62
CA ALA A 87 -11.85 0.01 9.20
C ALA A 87 -11.24 1.38 8.84
N LEU A 88 -11.81 2.47 9.34
CA LEU A 88 -11.28 3.83 9.15
C LEU A 88 -9.91 3.99 9.81
N ASP A 89 -9.76 3.55 11.06
CA ASP A 89 -8.49 3.59 11.80
C ASP A 89 -7.39 2.78 11.08
N GLY A 90 -7.76 1.60 10.56
CA GLY A 90 -6.86 0.77 9.75
C GLY A 90 -6.40 1.48 8.48
N PHE A 91 -7.34 2.00 7.69
CA PHE A 91 -7.01 2.80 6.50
C PHE A 91 -6.11 3.99 6.82
N VAL A 92 -6.38 4.72 7.90
CA VAL A 92 -5.58 5.87 8.32
C VAL A 92 -4.17 5.46 8.75
N ALA A 93 -4.03 4.36 9.48
CA ALA A 93 -2.74 3.82 9.91
C ALA A 93 -1.87 3.43 8.71
N ASP A 94 -2.47 2.86 7.67
CA ASP A 94 -1.77 2.41 6.45
C ASP A 94 -1.53 3.58 5.46
N ALA A 95 -2.42 4.56 5.39
CA ALA A 95 -2.29 5.73 4.50
C ALA A 95 -1.27 6.77 4.98
N ARG A 96 -1.16 7.01 6.29
CA ARG A 96 -0.23 8.01 6.87
C ARG A 96 1.24 7.83 6.50
N PRO A 97 1.83 6.61 6.49
CA PRO A 97 3.23 6.41 6.15
C PRO A 97 3.54 6.45 4.65
N LEU A 98 2.53 6.56 3.76
CA LEU A 98 2.75 6.56 2.33
C LEU A 98 3.57 7.79 1.89
N GLU A 99 4.47 7.59 0.93
CA GLU A 99 5.33 8.66 0.42
C GLU A 99 4.48 9.79 -0.17
N GLY A 100 4.73 11.01 0.31
CA GLY A 100 4.05 12.20 -0.18
C GLY A 100 2.73 12.53 0.52
N VAL A 101 2.25 11.73 1.48
CA VAL A 101 1.13 12.13 2.35
C VAL A 101 1.62 13.12 3.41
N THR A 102 0.92 14.24 3.55
CA THR A 102 1.24 15.28 4.54
C THR A 102 0.22 15.33 5.69
N ALA A 103 -1.03 14.96 5.41
CA ALA A 103 -2.08 14.86 6.42
C ALA A 103 -3.15 13.84 6.02
N VAL A 104 -3.81 13.26 7.02
CA VAL A 104 -5.02 12.45 6.86
C VAL A 104 -6.05 12.98 7.84
N ARG A 105 -7.22 13.39 7.34
CA ARG A 105 -8.37 13.81 8.15
C ARG A 105 -9.51 12.82 7.99
N GLU A 106 -10.08 12.43 9.12
CA GLU A 106 -11.19 11.48 9.18
C GLU A 106 -12.52 12.22 9.12
N ALA A 107 -13.51 11.61 8.47
CA ALA A 107 -14.91 12.01 8.56
C ALA A 107 -15.69 10.94 9.31
N ASP A 108 -16.78 11.37 9.96
CA ASP A 108 -17.66 10.46 10.70
C ASP A 108 -18.23 9.38 9.75
N PRO A 109 -18.29 8.11 10.19
CA PRO A 109 -18.94 7.05 9.45
C PRO A 109 -20.41 7.36 9.13
N THR A 110 -20.79 7.20 7.86
CA THR A 110 -22.17 7.34 7.40
C THR A 110 -22.83 5.99 7.30
N LYS A 111 -23.92 5.77 8.05
CA LYS A 111 -24.74 4.57 7.90
C LYS A 111 -25.55 4.66 6.59
N THR A 112 -25.38 3.68 5.70
CA THR A 112 -26.02 3.64 4.37
C THR A 112 -27.11 2.58 4.28
N SER A 113 -27.06 1.55 5.13
CA SER A 113 -28.11 0.54 5.25
C SER A 113 -28.21 0.01 6.68
N PHE A 114 -29.09 -0.98 6.93
CA PHE A 114 -29.19 -1.62 8.25
C PHE A 114 -27.85 -2.20 8.73
N THR A 115 -27.05 -2.76 7.81
CA THR A 115 -25.75 -3.39 8.06
C THR A 115 -24.64 -2.84 7.18
N SER A 116 -24.78 -1.63 6.65
CA SER A 116 -23.77 -1.01 5.77
C SER A 116 -23.40 0.38 6.23
N TYR A 117 -22.10 0.67 6.17
CA TYR A 117 -21.51 1.97 6.46
C TYR A 117 -20.55 2.36 5.34
N ASP A 118 -20.54 3.64 5.01
CA ASP A 118 -19.43 4.26 4.30
C ASP A 118 -18.57 4.99 5.32
N VAL A 119 -17.26 4.84 5.20
CA VAL A 119 -16.29 5.68 5.93
C VAL A 119 -15.48 6.48 4.92
N THR A 120 -15.07 7.67 5.31
CA THR A 120 -14.33 8.57 4.41
C THR A 120 -13.20 9.25 5.13
N ALA A 121 -12.05 9.33 4.47
CA ALA A 121 -10.93 10.15 4.90
C ALA A 121 -10.52 11.11 3.77
N THR A 122 -10.03 12.29 4.12
CA THR A 122 -9.32 13.18 3.20
C THR A 122 -7.83 13.01 3.43
N VAL A 123 -7.11 12.66 2.37
CA VAL A 123 -5.65 12.49 2.38
C VAL A 123 -5.05 13.65 1.61
N THR A 124 -4.36 14.56 2.29
CA THR A 124 -3.64 15.66 1.65
C THR A 124 -2.26 15.18 1.26
N ALA A 125 -1.93 15.35 -0.02
CA ALA A 125 -0.63 15.04 -0.58
C ALA A 125 0.28 16.29 -0.60
N SER A 126 1.58 16.07 -0.74
CA SER A 126 2.54 17.15 -0.93
C SER A 126 2.37 17.77 -2.31
N GLU A 127 2.32 19.11 -2.36
CA GLU A 127 2.29 19.90 -3.61
C GLU A 127 3.55 19.70 -4.47
N SER A 128 4.63 19.16 -3.89
CA SER A 128 5.88 18.88 -4.59
C SER A 128 5.88 17.55 -5.35
N LEU A 129 4.82 16.74 -5.26
CA LEU A 129 4.75 15.46 -5.97
C LEU A 129 4.57 15.68 -7.47
N ASP A 130 5.43 15.05 -8.27
CA ASP A 130 5.21 14.97 -9.71
C ASP A 130 4.03 14.05 -10.06
N ALA A 131 3.62 14.10 -11.33
CA ALA A 131 2.47 13.35 -11.81
C ALA A 131 2.62 11.83 -11.66
N ALA A 132 3.84 11.28 -11.76
CA ALA A 132 4.07 9.85 -11.63
C ALA A 132 3.89 9.40 -10.17
N ARG A 133 4.45 10.16 -9.22
CA ARG A 133 4.29 9.89 -7.79
C ARG A 133 2.86 10.10 -7.31
N GLN A 134 2.16 11.13 -7.81
CA GLN A 134 0.74 11.31 -7.54
C GLN A 134 -0.09 10.10 -8.00
N THR A 135 0.20 9.55 -9.20
CA THR A 135 -0.48 8.33 -9.68
C THR A 135 -0.20 7.15 -8.76
N ALA A 136 1.06 6.95 -8.38
CA ALA A 136 1.45 5.86 -7.48
C ALA A 136 0.78 5.99 -6.09
N LEU A 137 0.71 7.21 -5.53
CA LEU A 137 0.03 7.48 -4.27
C LEU A 137 -1.46 7.13 -4.36
N VAL A 138 -2.15 7.62 -5.38
CA VAL A 138 -3.58 7.36 -5.58
C VAL A 138 -3.88 5.87 -5.77
N GLU A 139 -3.00 5.14 -6.46
CA GLU A 139 -3.12 3.68 -6.60
C GLU A 139 -2.89 2.95 -5.28
N GLN A 140 -1.90 3.37 -4.47
CA GLN A 140 -1.68 2.83 -3.13
C GLN A 140 -2.88 3.09 -2.22
N LEU A 141 -3.41 4.33 -2.18
CA LEU A 141 -4.61 4.66 -1.40
C LEU A 141 -5.82 3.82 -1.84
N SER A 142 -5.96 3.51 -3.13
CA SER A 142 -7.03 2.64 -3.63
C SER A 142 -6.87 1.20 -3.14
N ALA A 143 -5.63 0.71 -3.05
CA ALA A 143 -5.33 -0.60 -2.47
C ALA A 143 -5.62 -0.63 -0.97
N GLU A 144 -5.19 0.39 -0.21
CA GLU A 144 -5.47 0.47 1.23
C GLU A 144 -6.98 0.57 1.51
N ALA A 145 -7.72 1.36 0.71
CA ALA A 145 -9.17 1.45 0.83
C ALA A 145 -9.85 0.10 0.55
N LYS A 146 -9.32 -0.68 -0.40
CA LYS A 146 -9.83 -2.02 -0.69
C LYS A 146 -9.55 -3.00 0.44
N ASP A 147 -8.35 -2.97 1.01
CA ASP A 147 -7.92 -3.85 2.09
C ASP A 147 -8.65 -3.56 3.41
N ALA A 148 -8.91 -2.28 3.70
CA ALA A 148 -9.66 -1.86 4.87
C ALA A 148 -11.19 -2.02 4.72
N SER A 149 -11.69 -2.09 3.47
CA SER A 149 -13.10 -2.39 3.21
C SER A 149 -13.43 -3.84 3.57
N GLY A 150 -14.65 -4.08 4.06
CA GLY A 150 -15.08 -5.39 4.53
C GLY A 150 -16.58 -5.56 4.54
N THR A 151 -17.06 -6.62 5.20
CA THR A 151 -18.50 -6.92 5.27
C THR A 151 -19.27 -5.77 5.92
N GLY A 152 -20.05 -5.05 5.10
CA GLY A 152 -20.88 -3.94 5.55
C GLY A 152 -20.12 -2.64 5.84
N VAL A 153 -18.84 -2.54 5.45
CA VAL A 153 -18.08 -1.28 5.54
C VAL A 153 -17.35 -1.03 4.24
N HIS A 154 -17.62 0.12 3.62
CA HIS A 154 -16.92 0.58 2.43
C HIS A 154 -16.05 1.78 2.80
N VAL A 155 -14.75 1.64 2.58
CA VAL A 155 -13.77 2.70 2.80
C VAL A 155 -13.59 3.49 1.52
N TRP A 156 -13.77 4.80 1.64
CA TRP A 156 -13.57 5.76 0.57
C TRP A 156 -12.55 6.81 1.04
N ALA A 157 -11.87 7.48 0.11
CA ALA A 157 -11.04 8.61 0.47
C ALA A 157 -11.09 9.71 -0.59
N VAL A 158 -10.80 10.95 -0.21
CA VAL A 158 -10.53 12.04 -1.15
C VAL A 158 -9.04 12.33 -1.07
N ALA A 159 -8.31 12.10 -2.16
CA ALA A 159 -6.92 12.51 -2.29
C ALA A 159 -6.90 13.97 -2.76
N ASP A 160 -6.46 14.86 -1.89
CA ASP A 160 -6.21 16.28 -2.18
C ASP A 160 -4.78 16.40 -2.71
N LEU A 161 -4.67 16.66 -4.02
CA LEU A 161 -3.39 16.78 -4.74
C LEU A 161 -3.05 18.24 -5.04
N GLY A 162 -3.64 19.20 -4.32
CA GLY A 162 -3.43 20.63 -4.50
C GLY A 162 -4.46 21.28 -5.43
N THR A 163 -4.34 21.08 -6.74
CA THR A 163 -5.29 21.63 -7.75
C THR A 163 -6.35 20.62 -8.21
N VAL A 164 -6.18 19.35 -7.80
CA VAL A 164 -7.06 18.25 -8.19
C VAL A 164 -7.38 17.40 -6.96
N ASP A 165 -8.65 17.36 -6.60
CA ASP A 165 -9.20 16.42 -5.63
C ASP A 165 -9.74 15.17 -6.35
N VAL A 166 -9.31 13.99 -5.90
CA VAL A 166 -9.70 12.71 -6.51
C VAL A 166 -10.39 11.80 -5.50
N GLY A 167 -11.60 11.34 -5.84
CA GLY A 167 -12.29 10.28 -5.12
C GLY A 167 -11.60 8.92 -5.29
N VAL A 168 -10.99 8.44 -4.22
CA VAL A 168 -10.37 7.13 -4.09
C VAL A 168 -11.37 6.10 -3.59
N SER A 169 -11.50 5.04 -4.37
CA SER A 169 -12.39 3.91 -4.14
C SER A 169 -11.60 2.60 -4.11
N PRO A 170 -12.19 1.48 -3.65
CA PRO A 170 -11.60 0.15 -3.83
C PRO A 170 -11.37 -0.26 -5.29
N SER A 171 -11.99 0.44 -6.25
CA SER A 171 -11.79 0.22 -7.69
C SER A 171 -10.65 1.06 -8.23
N ALA A 172 -9.45 0.47 -8.35
CA ALA A 172 -8.28 1.15 -8.92
C ALA A 172 -8.54 1.71 -10.33
N ALA A 173 -9.32 1.01 -11.16
CA ALA A 173 -9.67 1.48 -12.49
C ALA A 173 -10.50 2.78 -12.46
N ARG A 174 -11.48 2.87 -11.55
CA ARG A 174 -12.34 4.05 -11.41
C ARG A 174 -11.59 5.22 -10.79
N THR A 175 -10.80 4.94 -9.77
CA THR A 175 -9.90 5.91 -9.17
C THR A 175 -8.96 6.51 -10.22
N ARG A 176 -8.34 5.69 -11.09
CA ARG A 176 -7.48 6.17 -12.17
C ARG A 176 -8.22 7.03 -13.19
N GLN A 177 -9.42 6.62 -13.60
CA GLN A 177 -10.27 7.42 -14.50
C GLN A 177 -10.58 8.81 -13.93
N ARG A 178 -10.86 8.91 -12.61
CA ARG A 178 -11.08 10.21 -11.96
C ARG A 178 -9.82 11.07 -11.93
N LEU A 179 -8.65 10.47 -11.65
CA LEU A 179 -7.37 11.17 -11.65
C LEU A 179 -7.03 11.73 -13.05
N GLU A 180 -7.15 10.89 -14.08
CA GLU A 180 -6.89 11.30 -15.47
C GLU A 180 -7.84 12.40 -15.92
N LEU A 181 -9.14 12.27 -15.61
CA LEU A 181 -10.14 13.29 -15.89
C LEU A 181 -9.84 14.60 -15.13
N GLY A 182 -9.49 14.51 -13.85
CA GLY A 182 -9.12 15.67 -13.03
C GLY A 182 -7.97 16.46 -13.63
N ARG A 183 -6.91 15.76 -14.05
CA ARG A 183 -5.75 16.35 -14.74
C ARG A 183 -6.08 16.96 -16.10
N GLN A 184 -6.96 16.30 -16.85
CA GLN A 184 -7.42 16.83 -18.13
C GLN A 184 -8.17 18.16 -17.94
N LEU A 185 -9.06 18.21 -16.95
CA LEU A 185 -9.86 19.40 -16.65
C LEU A 185 -9.01 20.53 -16.04
N SER A 186 -8.03 20.20 -15.20
CA SER A 186 -7.11 21.21 -14.64
C SER A 186 -6.20 21.83 -15.70
N GLY A 187 -6.05 21.19 -16.87
CA GLY A 187 -5.35 21.74 -18.03
C GLY A 187 -6.16 22.75 -18.85
N ILE A 188 -7.45 22.93 -18.56
CA ILE A 188 -8.29 23.93 -19.24
C ILE A 188 -7.90 25.33 -18.75
N ALA A 189 -7.68 26.25 -19.67
CA ALA A 189 -7.31 27.62 -19.33
C ALA A 189 -8.37 28.28 -18.44
N GLY A 190 -7.93 28.85 -17.32
CA GLY A 190 -8.80 29.52 -16.35
C GLY A 190 -9.42 28.60 -15.29
N VAL A 191 -9.14 27.29 -15.30
CA VAL A 191 -9.48 26.38 -14.20
C VAL A 191 -8.43 26.47 -13.10
N GLU A 192 -8.88 26.64 -11.85
CA GLU A 192 -8.02 26.74 -10.67
C GLU A 192 -8.09 25.50 -9.80
N GLN A 193 -9.28 24.91 -9.68
CA GLN A 193 -9.51 23.70 -8.89
C GLN A 193 -10.44 22.73 -9.61
N VAL A 194 -10.15 21.45 -9.49
CA VAL A 194 -11.01 20.37 -9.99
C VAL A 194 -11.22 19.35 -8.90
N ARG A 195 -12.47 18.95 -8.70
CA ARG A 195 -12.81 17.87 -7.77
C ARG A 195 -13.64 16.82 -8.48
N CYS A 196 -13.05 15.64 -8.62
CA CYS A 196 -13.64 14.47 -9.26
C CYS A 196 -13.96 13.43 -8.18
N VAL A 197 -15.19 13.44 -7.67
CA VAL A 197 -15.63 12.58 -6.56
C VAL A 197 -16.97 11.88 -6.89
N TRP A 198 -17.61 11.30 -5.90
CA TRP A 198 -18.95 10.70 -6.03
C TRP A 198 -20.03 11.71 -5.67
N THR A 199 -21.22 11.48 -6.18
CA THR A 199 -22.42 12.16 -5.68
C THR A 199 -22.72 11.67 -4.27
N GLU A 200 -22.97 12.60 -3.35
CA GLU A 200 -23.43 12.25 -2.00
C GLU A 200 -24.90 11.80 -2.06
N ARG A 201 -25.17 10.56 -1.64
CA ARG A 201 -26.52 10.00 -1.55
C ARG A 201 -26.71 9.31 -0.22
N SER A 202 -27.97 9.29 0.25
CA SER A 202 -28.37 8.55 1.45
C SER A 202 -28.15 7.04 1.34
N ALA A 203 -28.20 6.49 0.12
CA ALA A 203 -27.94 5.08 -0.16
C ALA A 203 -26.44 4.71 -0.18
N GLY A 204 -25.54 5.68 0.01
CA GLY A 204 -24.09 5.50 -0.04
C GLY A 204 -23.44 5.95 -1.35
N ARG A 205 -22.11 5.87 -1.36
CA ARG A 205 -21.24 6.19 -2.50
C ARG A 205 -21.16 5.03 -3.48
N SER A 206 -20.83 5.34 -4.73
CA SER A 206 -20.82 4.36 -5.81
C SER A 206 -19.85 4.72 -6.92
N ASP A 207 -19.28 3.70 -7.52
CA ASP A 207 -18.38 3.75 -8.67
C ASP A 207 -19.10 3.67 -10.02
N ALA A 208 -20.44 3.69 -10.03
CA ALA A 208 -21.20 3.74 -11.27
C ALA A 208 -20.96 5.07 -12.01
N PRO A 209 -20.95 5.10 -13.36
CA PRO A 209 -20.70 6.32 -14.11
C PRO A 209 -21.64 7.48 -13.79
N ALA A 210 -22.95 7.23 -13.70
CA ALA A 210 -23.95 8.26 -13.38
C ALA A 210 -23.87 8.77 -11.93
N ASP A 211 -23.10 8.07 -11.10
CA ASP A 211 -22.98 8.33 -9.68
C ASP A 211 -21.79 9.24 -9.34
N GLN A 212 -21.06 9.70 -10.36
CA GLN A 212 -19.92 10.60 -10.21
C GLN A 212 -20.37 12.06 -10.17
N SER A 213 -19.61 12.88 -9.44
CA SER A 213 -19.81 14.33 -9.34
C SER A 213 -18.48 15.02 -9.59
N VAL A 214 -18.47 15.90 -10.59
CA VAL A 214 -17.31 16.69 -10.97
C VAL A 214 -17.63 18.17 -10.76
N SER A 215 -16.87 18.83 -9.89
CA SER A 215 -16.94 20.28 -9.73
C SER A 215 -15.64 20.91 -10.21
N VAL A 216 -15.77 22.00 -10.98
CA VAL A 216 -14.64 22.78 -11.49
C VAL A 216 -14.79 24.21 -10.99
N GLU A 217 -13.76 24.74 -10.35
CA GLU A 217 -13.68 26.14 -9.98
C GLU A 217 -12.80 26.87 -10.98
N THR A 218 -13.32 27.95 -11.55
CA THR A 218 -12.58 28.83 -12.47
C THR A 218 -12.12 30.09 -11.76
N ALA A 219 -11.11 30.75 -12.32
CA ALA A 219 -10.69 32.07 -11.86
C ALA A 219 -11.86 33.06 -11.77
N ALA A 220 -11.76 34.00 -10.82
CA ALA A 220 -12.83 34.95 -10.54
C ALA A 220 -13.15 35.89 -11.72
N THR A 221 -12.20 36.13 -12.63
CA THR A 221 -12.35 37.04 -13.77
C THR A 221 -11.61 36.53 -15.00
N GLY A 222 -11.99 37.02 -16.19
CA GLY A 222 -11.27 36.75 -17.44
C GLY A 222 -11.50 35.35 -18.03
N VAL A 223 -12.45 34.58 -17.49
CA VAL A 223 -12.78 33.22 -17.95
C VAL A 223 -14.18 33.19 -18.55
N ASP A 224 -14.32 32.56 -19.70
CA ASP A 224 -15.63 32.20 -20.25
C ASP A 224 -16.13 30.92 -19.56
N VAL A 225 -16.89 31.11 -18.48
CA VAL A 225 -17.45 30.01 -17.67
C VAL A 225 -18.34 29.09 -18.50
N ALA A 226 -19.06 29.61 -19.50
CA ALA A 226 -19.93 28.80 -20.35
C ALA A 226 -19.11 27.90 -21.28
N ALA A 227 -18.01 28.41 -21.82
CA ALA A 227 -17.06 27.61 -22.60
C ALA A 227 -16.41 26.52 -21.74
N VAL A 228 -15.96 26.85 -20.52
CA VAL A 228 -15.39 25.87 -19.58
C VAL A 228 -16.43 24.81 -19.21
N GLN A 229 -17.67 25.21 -18.90
CA GLN A 229 -18.78 24.28 -18.61
C GLN A 229 -19.04 23.34 -19.79
N ALA A 230 -19.06 23.83 -21.02
CA ALA A 230 -19.27 23.00 -22.20
C ALA A 230 -18.14 21.97 -22.37
N GLN A 231 -16.88 22.41 -22.30
CA GLN A 231 -15.71 21.55 -22.44
C GLN A 231 -15.61 20.52 -21.30
N ALA A 232 -15.84 20.95 -20.06
CA ALA A 232 -15.85 20.06 -18.90
C ALA A 232 -16.98 19.03 -19.01
N THR A 233 -18.18 19.46 -19.39
CA THR A 233 -19.32 18.55 -19.58
C THR A 233 -19.00 17.50 -20.64
N GLU A 234 -18.47 17.90 -21.80
CA GLU A 234 -18.11 16.94 -22.85
C GLU A 234 -17.05 15.93 -22.38
N ALA A 235 -15.99 16.40 -21.71
CA ALA A 235 -14.94 15.54 -21.19
C ALA A 235 -15.47 14.55 -20.14
N VAL A 236 -16.28 15.03 -19.19
CA VAL A 236 -16.87 14.21 -18.14
C VAL A 236 -17.83 13.18 -18.73
N GLN A 237 -18.74 13.57 -19.63
CA GLN A 237 -19.73 12.65 -20.20
C GLN A 237 -19.09 11.54 -21.05
N ARG A 238 -17.90 11.78 -21.61
CA ARG A 238 -17.12 10.75 -22.32
C ARG A 238 -16.60 9.65 -21.40
N VAL A 239 -16.18 10.01 -20.19
CA VAL A 239 -15.58 9.07 -19.21
C VAL A 239 -16.64 8.48 -18.28
N PHE A 240 -17.56 9.33 -17.82
CA PHE A 240 -18.64 9.00 -16.90
C PHE A 240 -19.99 9.48 -17.44
N PRO A 241 -20.61 8.72 -18.36
CA PRO A 241 -21.93 9.04 -18.86
C PRO A 241 -22.95 9.19 -17.72
N GLY A 242 -23.68 10.30 -17.71
CA GLY A 242 -24.69 10.63 -16.70
C GLY A 242 -24.15 11.29 -15.42
N ALA A 243 -22.84 11.52 -15.31
CA ALA A 243 -22.26 12.18 -14.14
C ALA A 243 -22.71 13.65 -14.01
N ALA A 244 -22.78 14.14 -12.78
CA ALA A 244 -23.07 15.54 -12.50
C ALA A 244 -21.83 16.40 -12.75
N VAL A 245 -22.02 17.55 -13.41
CA VAL A 245 -20.94 18.53 -13.70
C VAL A 245 -21.39 19.90 -13.26
N THR A 246 -20.61 20.53 -12.37
CA THR A 246 -20.87 21.90 -11.92
C THR A 246 -19.61 22.74 -12.13
N VAL A 247 -19.74 23.86 -12.82
CA VAL A 247 -18.66 24.86 -12.92
C VAL A 247 -19.06 26.11 -12.14
N THR A 248 -18.17 26.56 -11.27
CA THR A 248 -18.37 27.77 -10.44
C THR A 248 -17.17 28.71 -10.58
N THR A 249 -17.40 30.01 -10.40
CA THR A 249 -16.32 30.99 -10.33
C THR A 249 -15.82 31.12 -8.90
N ALA A 250 -14.50 31.24 -8.74
CA ALA A 250 -13.88 31.58 -7.47
C ALA A 250 -14.46 32.89 -6.93
N ARG A 251 -14.63 32.95 -5.60
CA ARG A 251 -15.05 34.20 -4.95
C ARG A 251 -13.83 35.12 -4.85
N SER A 252 -14.03 36.38 -5.26
CA SER A 252 -13.02 37.44 -5.12
C SER A 252 -12.95 38.00 -3.70
#